data_AF-A0AAU7MT44-F1
#
_entry.id   AF-A0AAU7MT44-F1
#
_cell.length_a   1.000
_cell.length_b   1.000
_cell.length_c   1.000
_cell.angle_alpha   90.00
_cell.angle_beta   90.00
_cell.angle_gamma   90.00
#
_symmetry.space_group_name_H-M   'P 1'
#
loop_
_entity.id
_entity.type
_entity.pdbx_description
1 polymer ?
#
loop_
_entity_poly.entity_id
_entity_poly.type
_entity_poly.pdbx_seq_one_letter_code
_entity_poly.pdbx_strand_id
1 'polypeptide(L)'
;MNENAKKRWGRGAPVHPTDANIVSTWRRLMTDGGALPLSDALKSLNQDLGTNYRHDRITAWEQALGGRKPNVQVYEYMLSVVIPLLLEQWKRGEINEGDIVAAVALPRTDSEVRGE
;
A
#
# COMPACT_ATOMS: atom_id res chain seq x y z
N MET A 1 41.16 -19.95 11.84
CA MET A 1 39.96 -20.55 12.48
C MET A 1 39.35 -19.45 13.35
N ASN A 2 38.15 -18.92 13.19
CA ASN A 2 36.98 -19.23 12.35
C ASN A 2 36.22 -17.91 12.04
N GLU A 3 35.35 -17.96 11.05
CA GLU A 3 34.79 -16.92 10.17
C GLU A 3 33.71 -15.98 10.72
N ASN A 4 33.61 -14.82 10.05
CA ASN A 4 32.40 -14.05 9.70
C ASN A 4 31.28 -13.89 10.76
N ALA A 5 31.37 -12.82 11.55
CA ALA A 5 30.20 -12.13 12.07
C ALA A 5 29.86 -10.89 11.23
N LYS A 6 29.64 -11.08 9.93
CA LYS A 6 28.93 -10.10 9.07
C LYS A 6 27.42 -10.22 9.35
N LYS A 7 26.86 -9.34 10.17
CA LYS A 7 25.42 -9.04 10.15
C LYS A 7 25.16 -7.53 10.10
N ARG A 8 25.31 -7.04 8.87
CA ARG A 8 24.53 -5.99 8.19
C ARG A 8 23.72 -5.07 9.10
N TRP A 9 24.26 -3.88 9.35
CA TRP A 9 23.51 -2.75 9.85
C TRP A 9 22.53 -2.23 8.78
N GLY A 10 21.31 -1.89 9.22
CA GLY A 10 20.51 -0.78 8.67
C GLY A 10 19.79 -0.98 7.34
N ARG A 11 18.79 -1.86 7.27
CA ARG A 11 17.61 -1.59 6.42
C ARG A 11 16.48 -1.22 7.36
N GLY A 12 15.98 0.01 7.24
CA GLY A 12 14.94 0.57 8.09
C GLY A 12 13.82 -0.43 8.30
N ALA A 13 13.41 -0.59 9.55
CA ALA A 13 12.24 -1.39 9.89
C ALA A 13 11.12 -1.00 8.92
N PRO A 14 10.44 -1.97 8.28
CA PRO A 14 9.25 -1.68 7.51
C PRO A 14 8.32 -0.87 8.43
N VAL A 15 8.02 0.37 8.04
CA VAL A 15 6.94 1.10 8.69
C VAL A 15 5.70 0.30 8.34
N HIS A 16 5.23 -0.54 9.27
CA HIS A 16 3.95 -1.20 9.15
C HIS A 16 2.90 -0.07 9.15
N PRO A 17 2.18 0.16 8.05
CA PRO A 17 0.93 0.90 8.13
C PRO A 17 0.08 0.16 9.14
N THR A 18 -0.51 0.87 10.09
CA THR A 18 -1.08 0.28 11.31
C THR A 18 -2.20 -0.74 11.05
N ASP A 19 -2.72 -0.82 9.81
CA ASP A 19 -3.37 -1.99 9.21
C ASP A 19 -3.18 -1.96 7.69
N ALA A 20 -3.03 -3.13 7.05
CA ALA A 20 -2.99 -3.21 5.57
C ALA A 20 -4.34 -2.77 4.98
N ASN A 21 -4.30 -1.89 3.98
CA ASN A 21 -5.45 -1.42 3.22
C ASN A 21 -5.07 -1.14 1.76
N ILE A 22 -6.06 -0.95 0.89
CA ILE A 22 -5.88 -0.77 -0.56
C ILE A 22 -4.87 0.33 -0.92
N VAL A 23 -4.82 1.43 -0.17
CA VAL A 23 -3.92 2.56 -0.45
C VAL A 23 -2.48 2.20 -0.08
N SER A 24 -2.29 1.63 1.11
CA SER A 24 -0.97 1.16 1.57
C SER A 24 -0.43 0.02 0.69
N THR A 25 -1.30 -0.88 0.24
CA THR A 25 -0.97 -1.99 -0.67
C THR A 25 -0.57 -1.46 -2.03
N TRP A 26 -1.38 -0.57 -2.62
CA TRP A 26 -1.06 0.08 -3.89
C TRP A 26 0.29 0.81 -3.81
N ARG A 27 0.50 1.59 -2.75
CA ARG A 27 1.76 2.30 -2.50
C ARG A 27 2.93 1.31 -2.44
N ARG A 28 2.82 0.24 -1.66
CA ARG A 28 3.87 -0.79 -1.53
C ARG A 28 4.20 -1.44 -2.86
N LEU A 29 3.19 -1.86 -3.61
CA LEU A 29 3.38 -2.59 -4.88
C LEU A 29 3.96 -1.68 -5.96
N MET A 30 3.45 -0.46 -6.09
CA MET A 30 3.90 0.48 -7.13
C MET A 30 5.28 1.07 -6.84
N THR A 31 5.73 1.04 -5.58
CA THR A 31 7.05 1.51 -5.19
C THR A 31 8.05 0.38 -5.01
N ASP A 32 7.69 -0.88 -5.29
CA ASP A 32 8.51 -2.06 -4.97
C ASP A 32 9.06 -2.00 -3.52
N GLY A 33 8.15 -1.81 -2.57
CA GLY A 33 8.50 -1.64 -1.15
C GLY A 33 9.34 -0.41 -0.83
N GLY A 34 9.37 0.59 -1.72
CA GLY A 34 10.13 1.83 -1.58
C GLY A 34 11.41 1.92 -2.44
N ALA A 35 11.70 0.91 -3.27
CA ALA A 35 12.80 0.97 -4.23
C ALA A 35 12.54 1.93 -5.40
N LEU A 36 11.27 2.14 -5.76
CA LEU A 36 10.83 3.09 -6.79
C LEU A 36 10.12 4.29 -6.15
N PRO A 37 10.22 5.50 -6.75
CA PRO A 37 9.65 6.69 -6.15
C PRO A 37 8.12 6.72 -6.30
N LEU A 38 7.44 7.13 -5.22
CA LEU A 38 5.97 7.31 -5.23
C LEU A 38 5.50 8.35 -6.25
N SER A 39 6.37 9.29 -6.65
CA SER A 39 6.05 10.29 -7.67
C SER A 39 5.67 9.67 -9.01
N ASP A 40 6.31 8.56 -9.39
CA ASP A 40 6.07 7.91 -10.67
C ASP A 40 4.73 7.18 -10.66
N ALA A 41 4.44 6.48 -9.55
CA ALA A 41 3.15 5.85 -9.32
C ALA A 41 2.00 6.87 -9.31
N LEU A 42 2.22 8.03 -8.67
CA LEU A 42 1.27 9.14 -8.65
C LEU A 42 1.07 9.75 -10.04
N LYS A 43 2.13 9.84 -10.85
CA LYS A 43 2.04 10.34 -12.22
C LYS A 43 1.11 9.46 -13.06
N SER A 44 1.25 8.14 -12.97
CA SER A 44 0.37 7.19 -13.68
C SER A 44 -1.08 7.32 -13.21
N LEU A 45 -1.31 7.33 -11.89
CA LEU A 45 -2.67 7.49 -11.33
C LEU A 45 -3.32 8.80 -11.78
N ASN A 46 -2.58 9.91 -11.70
CA ASN A 46 -3.08 11.22 -12.09
C ASN A 46 -3.37 11.30 -13.59
N GLN A 47 -2.52 10.70 -14.42
CA GLN A 47 -2.70 10.64 -15.86
C GLN A 47 -3.95 9.84 -16.23
N ASP A 48 -4.11 8.64 -15.65
CA ASP A 48 -5.21 7.73 -16.00
C ASP A 48 -6.58 8.24 -15.52
N LEU A 49 -6.61 8.95 -14.39
CA LEU A 49 -7.84 9.50 -13.82
C LEU A 49 -8.11 10.96 -14.19
N GLY A 50 -7.19 11.63 -14.90
CA GLY A 50 -7.30 13.06 -15.20
C GLY A 50 -7.30 13.93 -13.93
N THR A 51 -6.48 13.57 -12.95
CA THR A 51 -6.41 14.23 -11.62
C THR A 51 -5.03 14.86 -11.36
N ASN A 52 -4.86 15.49 -10.20
CA ASN A 52 -3.59 16.09 -9.78
C ASN A 52 -3.34 15.91 -8.28
N TYR A 53 -3.44 14.66 -7.83
CA TYR A 53 -3.16 14.30 -6.44
C TYR A 53 -1.67 14.41 -6.13
N ARG A 54 -1.39 14.81 -4.89
CA ARG A 54 -0.06 14.98 -4.32
C ARG A 54 0.20 13.90 -3.25
N HIS A 55 1.44 13.79 -2.80
CA HIS A 55 1.87 12.80 -1.80
C HIS A 55 1.06 12.87 -0.50
N ASP A 56 0.75 14.08 -0.02
CA ASP A 56 -0.06 14.31 1.18
C ASP A 56 -1.47 13.72 1.07
N ARG A 57 -2.03 13.70 -0.14
CA ARG A 57 -3.34 13.09 -0.39
C ARG A 57 -3.30 11.57 -0.18
N ILE A 58 -2.25 10.91 -0.66
CA ILE A 58 -2.07 9.46 -0.48
C ILE A 58 -1.91 9.13 1.00
N THR A 59 -1.06 9.87 1.71
CA THR A 59 -0.88 9.70 3.17
C THR A 59 -2.20 9.91 3.92
N ALA A 60 -2.98 10.92 3.54
CA ALA A 60 -4.27 11.19 4.18
C ALA A 60 -5.27 10.05 3.98
N TRP A 61 -5.30 9.43 2.80
CA TRP A 61 -6.13 8.26 2.55
C TRP A 61 -5.63 7.02 3.29
N GLU A 62 -4.32 6.77 3.26
CA GLU A 62 -3.68 5.62 3.91
C GLU A 62 -3.98 5.55 5.41
N GLN A 63 -3.97 6.71 6.08
CA GLN A 63 -4.22 6.84 7.52
C GLN A 63 -5.67 7.25 7.85
N ALA A 64 -6.55 7.31 6.85
CA ALA A 64 -7.93 7.81 6.99
C ALA A 64 -8.04 9.17 7.73
N LEU A 65 -7.06 10.06 7.56
CA LEU A 65 -6.96 11.33 8.30
C LEU A 65 -8.18 12.20 8.07
N GLY A 66 -8.88 12.55 9.16
CA GLY A 66 -10.11 13.34 9.11
C GLY A 66 -11.24 12.66 8.33
N GLY A 67 -11.27 11.32 8.31
CA GLY A 67 -12.29 10.54 7.61
C GLY A 67 -12.09 10.47 6.09
N ARG A 68 -10.93 10.92 5.58
CA ARG A 68 -10.67 10.96 4.13
C ARG A 68 -10.41 9.55 3.60
N LYS A 69 -11.18 9.15 2.60
CA LYS A 69 -11.01 7.91 1.85
C LYS A 69 -10.83 8.23 0.35
N PRO A 70 -10.21 7.34 -0.44
CA PRO A 70 -10.26 7.47 -1.89
C PRO A 70 -11.72 7.45 -2.36
N ASN A 71 -12.03 8.20 -3.41
CA ASN A 71 -13.35 8.09 -4.05
C ASN A 71 -13.44 6.78 -4.86
N VAL A 72 -14.63 6.49 -5.39
CA VAL A 72 -14.88 5.24 -6.14
C VAL A 72 -13.92 5.07 -7.32
N GLN A 73 -13.67 6.12 -8.11
CA GLN A 73 -12.76 6.04 -9.27
C GLN A 73 -11.32 5.68 -8.87
N VAL A 74 -10.80 6.31 -7.81
CA VAL A 74 -9.46 6.01 -7.29
C VAL A 74 -9.41 4.60 -6.71
N TYR A 75 -10.47 4.17 -6.02
CA TYR A 75 -10.56 2.81 -5.48
C TYR A 75 -10.56 1.75 -6.59
N GLU A 76 -11.38 1.92 -7.63
CA GLU A 76 -11.44 1.03 -8.80
C GLU A 76 -10.10 0.97 -9.54
N TYR A 77 -9.44 2.12 -9.72
CA TYR A 77 -8.09 2.17 -10.27
C TYR A 77 -7.11 1.35 -9.42
N MET A 78 -7.07 1.57 -8.10
CA MET A 78 -6.17 0.82 -7.23
C MET A 78 -6.46 -0.68 -7.27
N LEU A 79 -7.73 -1.11 -7.31
CA LEU A 79 -8.10 -2.51 -7.45
C LEU A 79 -7.57 -3.13 -8.75
N SER A 80 -7.73 -2.44 -9.87
CA SER A 80 -7.27 -2.92 -11.19
C SER A 80 -5.76 -3.15 -11.24
N VAL A 81 -4.99 -2.39 -10.45
CA VAL A 81 -3.54 -2.51 -10.33
C VAL A 81 -3.15 -3.58 -9.30
N VAL A 82 -3.80 -3.56 -8.14
CA VAL A 82 -3.41 -4.36 -6.97
C VAL A 82 -3.81 -5.82 -7.12
N ILE A 83 -5.04 -6.12 -7.59
CA ILE A 83 -5.55 -7.49 -7.66
C ILE A 83 -4.64 -8.41 -8.52
N PRO A 84 -4.26 -8.04 -9.76
CA PRO A 84 -3.40 -8.90 -10.57
C PRO A 84 -2.06 -9.21 -9.89
N LEU A 85 -1.44 -8.21 -9.28
CA LEU A 85 -0.15 -8.35 -8.59
C LEU A 85 -0.26 -9.25 -7.34
N LEU A 86 -1.33 -9.11 -6.56
CA LEU A 86 -1.58 -9.99 -5.41
C LEU A 86 -1.85 -11.44 -5.85
N LEU A 87 -2.60 -11.65 -6.94
CA LEU A 87 -2.83 -13.00 -7.48
C LEU A 87 -1.53 -13.64 -7.97
N GLU A 88 -0.61 -12.87 -8.52
CA GLU A 88 0.72 -13.37 -8.86
C GLU A 88 1.55 -13.75 -7.62
N GLN A 89 1.54 -12.91 -6.57
CA GLN A 89 2.19 -13.23 -5.28
C GLN A 89 1.62 -14.51 -4.66
N TRP A 90 0.30 -14.67 -4.69
CA TRP A 90 -0.38 -15.87 -4.21
C TRP A 90 0.01 -17.11 -5.03
N LYS A 91 0.04 -17.00 -6.37
CA LYS A 91 0.51 -18.10 -7.24
C LYS A 91 1.95 -18.51 -6.97
N ARG A 92 2.80 -17.58 -6.52
CA ARG A 92 4.19 -17.86 -6.10
C ARG A 92 4.30 -18.40 -4.66
N GLY A 93 3.19 -18.44 -3.91
CA GLY A 93 3.16 -18.86 -2.51
C GLY A 93 3.73 -17.83 -1.53
N GLU A 94 3.82 -16.56 -1.94
CA GLU A 94 4.37 -15.48 -1.10
C GLU A 94 3.34 -14.94 -0.08
N ILE A 95 2.04 -15.11 -0.37
CA ILE A 95 0.91 -14.68 0.45
C ILE A 95 -0.21 -15.74 0.41
N ASN A 96 -1.13 -15.69 1.36
CA ASN A 96 -2.33 -16.51 1.40
C ASN A 96 -3.58 -15.72 0.97
N GLU A 97 -4.71 -16.40 0.75
CA GLU A 97 -5.97 -15.78 0.33
C GLU A 97 -6.48 -14.72 1.34
N GLY A 98 -6.32 -14.96 2.64
CA GLY A 98 -6.70 -14.01 3.69
C GLY A 98 -5.94 -12.68 3.60
N ASP A 99 -4.69 -12.72 3.13
CA ASP A 99 -3.86 -11.52 2.95
C ASP A 99 -4.39 -10.65 1.80
N ILE A 100 -5.01 -11.25 0.77
CA ILE A 100 -5.60 -10.53 -0.36
C ILE A 100 -6.79 -9.69 0.13
N VAL A 101 -7.66 -10.25 0.95
CA VAL A 101 -8.86 -9.56 1.47
C VAL A 101 -8.47 -8.36 2.31
N ALA A 102 -7.51 -8.51 3.23
CA ALA A 102 -6.99 -7.40 4.03
C ALA A 102 -6.35 -6.33 3.13
N ALA A 103 -5.58 -6.75 2.12
CA ALA A 103 -4.85 -5.86 1.25
C ALA A 103 -5.74 -4.98 0.36
N VAL A 104 -7.01 -5.36 0.12
CA VAL A 104 -7.97 -4.59 -0.70
C VAL A 104 -9.06 -3.87 0.10
N ALA A 105 -9.01 -3.96 1.43
CA ALA A 105 -9.95 -3.27 2.31
C ALA A 105 -9.81 -1.74 2.19
N LEU A 106 -10.91 -1.02 2.38
CA LEU A 106 -10.86 0.44 2.51
C LEU A 106 -10.20 0.85 3.83
N PRO A 107 -9.48 1.98 3.87
CA PRO A 107 -8.93 2.52 5.11
C PRO A 107 -10.04 2.72 6.16
N ARG A 108 -9.83 2.20 7.36
CA ARG A 108 -10.73 2.36 8.51
C ARG A 108 -10.42 3.69 9.20
N THR A 109 -11.46 4.39 9.65
CA THR A 109 -11.35 5.59 10.46
C THR A 109 -11.18 5.24 11.94
N ASP A 110 -10.57 6.13 12.73
CA ASP A 110 -10.43 5.95 14.18
C ASP A 110 -11.77 5.67 14.90
N SER A 111 -12.87 6.22 14.38
CA SER A 111 -14.22 5.98 14.89
C SER A 111 -14.72 4.56 14.61
N GLU A 112 -14.31 3.94 13.52
CA GLU A 112 -14.64 2.54 13.15
C GLU A 112 -13.79 1.54 13.95
N VAL A 113 -12.61 1.93 14.44
CA VAL A 113 -11.71 1.06 15.24
C VAL A 113 -12.06 1.07 16.73
N ARG A 114 -12.64 2.17 17.25
CA ARG A 114 -13.04 2.31 18.67
C ARG A 114 -14.44 1.77 18.98
N GLY A 115 -15.14 1.22 17.99
CA GLY A 115 -16.47 0.66 18.13
C GLY A 115 -16.43 -0.86 18.19
N GLU A 116 -15.96 -1.42 19.31
CA GLU A 116 -16.35 -2.70 19.94
C GLU A 116 -15.69 -2.84 21.32
#